data_AF-A0A3D4P819-F1
#
_entry.id   AF-A0A3D4P819-F1
#
_cell.length_a   1.000
_cell.length_b   1.000
_cell.length_c   1.000
_cell.angle_alpha   90.00
_cell.angle_beta   90.00
_cell.angle_gamma   90.00
#
_symmetry.space_group_name_H-M   'P 1'
#
loop_
_entity.id
_entity.type
_entity.pdbx_description
1 polymer ?
#
loop_
_entity_poly.entity_id
_entity_poly.type
_entity_poly.pdbx_seq_one_letter_code
_entity_poly.pdbx_strand_id
1 'polypeptide(L)'
;MFKKERPILPRLSFPTRMIGSGTAAIEEYVIPDEEKDRVLEDMYPFEPVPKLTDMMFDLHEERPFQVQEYRVIRGKSMDYLVSPYFFNSGGTVMDWMPPDFKPGETLSRRIRGSSVSVLTVSMGPRATCH
;
A
#
# COMPACT_ATOMS: atom_id res chain seq x y z
N MET A 1 1.05 31.34 10.11
CA MET A 1 0.95 30.05 9.40
C MET A 1 -0.03 29.15 10.15
N PHE A 2 -1.25 29.01 9.67
CA PHE A 2 -2.21 28.07 10.27
C PHE A 2 -1.80 26.65 9.87
N LYS A 3 -1.28 25.85 10.80
CA LYS A 3 -1.19 24.40 10.60
C LYS A 3 -2.63 23.90 10.58
N LYS A 4 -3.19 23.59 9.41
CA LYS A 4 -4.42 22.79 9.35
C LYS A 4 -4.06 21.44 9.96
N GLU A 5 -4.50 21.21 11.19
CA GLU A 5 -4.43 19.88 11.80
C GLU A 5 -5.21 18.94 10.88
N ARG A 6 -4.52 17.93 10.35
CA ARG A 6 -5.18 16.92 9.53
C ARG A 6 -6.09 16.12 10.45
N PRO A 7 -7.36 15.86 10.07
CA PRO A 7 -8.23 15.04 10.91
C PRO A 7 -7.59 13.66 11.11
N ILE A 8 -7.65 13.18 12.35
CA ILE A 8 -7.24 11.82 12.68
C ILE A 8 -8.43 10.92 12.34
N LEU A 9 -8.27 10.06 11.34
CA LEU A 9 -9.29 9.11 10.93
C LEU A 9 -9.45 8.00 11.99
N PRO A 10 -10.65 7.40 12.11
CA PRO A 10 -10.85 6.22 12.94
C PRO A 10 -9.83 5.12 12.65
N ARG A 11 -9.55 4.31 13.66
CA ARG A 11 -8.68 3.13 13.55
C ARG A 11 -9.54 1.93 13.12
N LEU A 12 -8.95 0.99 12.38
CA LEU A 12 -9.55 -0.33 12.22
C LEU A 12 -9.76 -1.03 13.57
N SER A 13 -10.81 -1.85 13.66
CA SER A 13 -11.18 -2.60 14.86
C SER A 13 -10.42 -3.93 15.01
N PHE A 14 -9.11 -3.90 14.76
CA PHE A 14 -8.23 -5.06 14.91
C PHE A 14 -7.13 -4.78 15.94
N PRO A 15 -6.62 -5.81 16.65
CA PRO A 15 -5.47 -5.65 17.51
C PRO A 15 -4.22 -5.24 16.72
N THR A 16 -3.29 -4.57 17.37
CA THR A 16 -2.02 -4.14 16.77
C THR A 16 -0.82 -4.77 17.47
N ARG A 17 0.27 -4.98 16.72
CA ARG A 17 1.60 -5.29 17.25
C ARG A 17 2.60 -4.21 16.88
N MET A 18 3.62 -4.00 17.72
CA MET A 18 4.70 -3.05 17.43
C MET A 18 5.79 -3.74 16.62
N ILE A 19 6.17 -3.14 15.48
CA ILE A 19 7.30 -3.56 14.66
C ILE A 19 8.41 -2.52 14.79
N GLY A 20 9.60 -2.95 15.23
CA GLY A 20 10.79 -2.10 15.25
C GLY A 20 11.29 -1.83 13.83
N SER A 21 11.49 -0.56 13.49
CA SER A 21 11.99 -0.11 12.20
C SER A 21 13.03 0.99 12.41
N GLY A 22 14.30 0.60 12.56
CA GLY A 22 15.38 1.52 12.94
C GLY A 22 15.14 2.12 14.33
N THR A 23 15.11 3.45 14.42
CA THR A 23 14.82 4.18 15.68
C THR A 23 13.33 4.43 15.91
N ALA A 24 12.46 3.97 15.01
CA ALA A 24 11.02 4.14 15.10
C ALA A 24 10.32 2.81 15.38
N ALA A 25 9.15 2.87 16.02
CA ALA A 25 8.26 1.74 16.18
C ALA A 25 6.97 2.02 15.39
N ILE A 26 6.53 1.05 14.59
CA ILE A 26 5.35 1.14 13.74
C ILE A 26 4.30 0.20 14.29
N GLU A 27 3.08 0.69 14.42
CA GLU A 27 1.91 -0.10 14.78
C GLU A 27 1.40 -0.83 13.53
N GLU A 28 1.41 -2.16 13.55
CA GLU A 28 0.82 -3.01 12.50
C GLU A 28 -0.43 -3.71 13.02
N TYR A 29 -1.51 -3.69 12.24
CA TYR A 29 -2.71 -4.44 12.54
C TYR A 29 -2.51 -5.95 12.29
N VAL A 30 -2.98 -6.76 13.23
CA VAL A 30 -3.05 -8.21 13.10
C VAL A 30 -4.45 -8.56 12.58
N ILE A 31 -4.56 -8.72 11.26
CA ILE A 31 -5.81 -8.99 10.56
C ILE A 31 -5.93 -10.51 10.34
N PRO A 32 -7.00 -11.16 10.81
CA PRO A 32 -7.28 -12.57 10.50
C PRO A 32 -7.44 -12.79 8.99
N ASP A 33 -7.04 -13.95 8.49
CA ASP A 33 -7.10 -14.24 7.05
C ASP A 33 -8.53 -14.19 6.50
N GLU A 34 -9.53 -14.53 7.31
CA GLU A 34 -10.96 -14.48 6.95
C GLU A 34 -11.47 -13.04 6.76
N GLU A 35 -10.83 -12.06 7.38
CA GLU A 35 -11.20 -10.64 7.29
C GLU A 35 -10.43 -9.89 6.19
N LYS A 36 -9.40 -10.53 5.60
CA LYS A 36 -8.52 -9.84 4.65
C LYS A 36 -9.24 -9.36 3.40
N ASP A 37 -10.17 -10.13 2.88
CA ASP A 37 -10.90 -9.76 1.66
C ASP A 37 -11.73 -8.49 1.90
N ARG A 38 -12.43 -8.44 3.05
CA ARG A 38 -13.21 -7.26 3.47
C ARG A 38 -12.33 -6.04 3.69
N VAL A 39 -11.20 -6.19 4.39
CA VAL A 39 -10.30 -5.05 4.65
C VAL A 39 -9.68 -4.54 3.34
N LEU A 40 -9.32 -5.42 2.42
CA LEU A 40 -8.85 -5.02 1.10
C LEU A 40 -9.92 -4.24 0.34
N GLU A 41 -11.16 -4.73 0.29
CA GLU A 41 -12.29 -4.04 -0.36
C GLU A 41 -12.58 -2.68 0.28
N ASP A 42 -12.41 -2.52 1.59
CA ASP A 42 -12.64 -1.25 2.28
C ASP A 42 -11.50 -0.25 2.05
N MET A 43 -10.25 -0.71 1.96
CA MET A 43 -9.06 0.15 1.93
C MET A 43 -8.48 0.41 0.55
N TYR A 44 -8.73 -0.45 -0.44
CA TYR A 44 -8.14 -0.32 -1.76
C TYR A 44 -8.78 0.84 -2.53
N PRO A 45 -8.00 1.86 -2.95
CA PRO A 45 -8.57 3.12 -3.44
C PRO A 45 -8.93 3.09 -4.93
N PHE A 46 -8.57 2.03 -5.66
CA PHE A 46 -8.71 1.96 -7.12
C PHE A 46 -9.73 0.92 -7.57
N GLU A 47 -10.28 1.10 -8.77
CA GLU A 47 -11.10 0.07 -9.43
C GLU A 47 -10.40 -0.47 -10.69
N PRO A 48 -10.42 -1.80 -10.90
CA PRO A 48 -11.01 -2.84 -10.04
C PRO A 48 -10.18 -3.12 -8.77
N VAL A 49 -10.83 -3.61 -7.72
CA VAL A 49 -10.15 -4.15 -6.53
C VAL A 49 -9.56 -5.52 -6.88
N PRO A 50 -8.28 -5.79 -6.61
CA PRO A 50 -7.70 -7.11 -6.88
C PRO A 50 -8.22 -8.15 -5.89
N LYS A 51 -8.21 -9.41 -6.30
CA LYS A 51 -8.50 -10.53 -5.39
C LYS A 51 -7.28 -10.84 -4.54
N LEU A 52 -7.49 -11.41 -3.35
CA LEU A 52 -6.41 -11.88 -2.49
C LEU A 52 -5.46 -12.87 -3.19
N THR A 53 -5.98 -13.64 -4.16
CA THR A 53 -5.22 -14.61 -4.93
C THR A 53 -4.40 -14.01 -6.06
N ASP A 54 -4.65 -12.76 -6.43
CA ASP A 54 -3.97 -12.12 -7.54
C ASP A 54 -2.51 -11.81 -7.19
N MET A 55 -1.67 -11.75 -8.23
CA MET A 55 -0.29 -11.29 -8.10
C MET A 55 -0.21 -9.80 -8.41
N MET A 56 0.54 -9.07 -7.59
CA MET A 56 0.87 -7.67 -7.79
C MET A 56 2.39 -7.50 -7.72
N PHE A 57 2.88 -6.35 -8.18
CA PHE A 57 4.28 -5.98 -8.15
C PHE A 57 4.48 -4.76 -7.27
N ASP A 58 5.43 -4.80 -6.34
CA ASP A 58 5.83 -3.64 -5.55
C ASP A 58 6.92 -2.87 -6.29
N LEU A 59 6.61 -1.63 -6.70
CA LEU A 59 7.54 -0.77 -7.41
C LEU A 59 8.79 -0.37 -6.58
N HIS A 60 8.71 -0.32 -5.24
CA HIS A 60 9.83 0.07 -4.40
C HIS A 60 10.90 -1.03 -4.27
N GLU A 61 10.44 -2.28 -4.20
CA GLU A 61 11.30 -3.47 -4.05
C GLU A 61 11.62 -4.13 -5.40
N GLU A 62 10.88 -3.76 -6.44
CA GLU A 62 10.87 -4.41 -7.76
C GLU A 62 10.59 -5.92 -7.68
N ARG A 63 9.62 -6.31 -6.84
CA ARG A 63 9.30 -7.72 -6.58
C ARG A 63 7.80 -8.03 -6.67
N PRO A 64 7.43 -9.20 -7.20
CA PRO A 64 6.07 -9.67 -7.16
C PRO A 64 5.69 -10.18 -5.76
N PHE A 65 4.43 -10.02 -5.37
CA PHE A 65 3.85 -10.60 -4.17
C PHE A 65 2.40 -11.00 -4.42
N GLN A 66 1.90 -11.98 -3.66
CA GLN A 66 0.47 -12.31 -3.70
C GLN A 66 -0.30 -11.32 -2.84
N VAL A 67 -1.44 -10.81 -3.33
CA VAL A 67 -2.18 -9.73 -2.64
C VAL A 67 -2.52 -10.12 -1.20
N GLN A 68 -2.84 -11.37 -0.89
CA GLN A 68 -3.08 -11.86 0.47
C GLN A 68 -1.97 -11.58 1.50
N GLU A 69 -0.75 -11.31 1.03
CA GLU A 69 0.42 -10.98 1.86
C GLU A 69 0.48 -9.50 2.27
N TYR A 70 -0.50 -8.69 1.86
CA TYR A 70 -0.57 -7.29 2.24
C TYR A 70 -0.57 -7.13 3.76
N ARG A 71 -0.13 -5.95 4.19
CA ARG A 71 -0.09 -5.55 5.59
C ARG A 71 -0.84 -4.24 5.76
N VAL A 72 -1.32 -3.97 6.98
CA VAL A 72 -1.93 -2.68 7.32
C VAL A 72 -1.22 -2.11 8.52
N ILE A 73 -0.81 -0.86 8.41
CA ILE A 73 -0.14 -0.13 9.49
C ILE A 73 -0.93 1.10 9.89
N ARG A 74 -0.85 1.46 11.17
CA ARG A 74 -1.37 2.73 11.67
C ARG A 74 -0.31 3.80 11.54
N GLY A 75 -0.58 4.82 10.72
CA GLY A 75 0.19 6.05 10.73
C GLY A 75 -0.40 7.11 11.66
N LYS A 76 0.21 8.30 11.67
CA LYS A 76 -0.16 9.39 12.59
C LYS A 76 -1.63 9.84 12.47
N SER A 77 -2.22 9.75 11.28
CA SER A 77 -3.57 10.27 11.00
C SER A 77 -4.51 9.26 10.35
N MET A 78 -4.00 8.18 9.77
CA MET A 78 -4.81 7.20 9.04
C MET A 78 -4.10 5.86 8.96
N ASP A 79 -4.84 4.86 8.50
CA ASP A 79 -4.36 3.51 8.24
C ASP A 79 -3.82 3.43 6.82
N TYR A 80 -2.77 2.65 6.62
CA TYR A 80 -2.12 2.48 5.32
C TYR A 80 -2.15 1.01 4.93
N LEU A 81 -2.69 0.74 3.75
CA LEU A 81 -2.53 -0.54 3.06
C LEU A 81 -1.16 -0.56 2.40
N VAL A 82 -0.33 -1.55 2.74
CA VAL A 82 1.08 -1.59 2.34
C VAL A 82 1.48 -2.99 1.87
N SER A 83 2.51 -3.05 1.03
CA SER A 83 3.06 -4.31 0.55
C SER A 83 3.68 -5.13 1.70
N PRO A 84 3.93 -6.44 1.52
CA PRO A 84 4.71 -7.21 2.48
C PRO A 84 6.13 -6.65 2.70
N TYR A 85 6.66 -5.90 1.74
CA TYR A 85 8.02 -5.34 1.73
C TYR A 85 8.12 -3.93 2.32
N PHE A 86 7.02 -3.36 2.83
CA PHE A 86 6.98 -1.99 3.34
C PHE A 86 8.12 -1.65 4.33
N PHE A 87 8.49 -2.57 5.20
CA PHE A 87 9.53 -2.32 6.21
C PHE A 87 10.96 -2.30 5.63
N ASN A 88 11.14 -2.77 4.39
CA ASN A 88 12.41 -2.71 3.68
C ASN A 88 12.52 -1.41 2.88
N SER A 89 11.46 -1.06 2.14
CA SER A 89 11.55 -0.03 1.09
C SER A 89 10.38 0.95 1.06
N GLY A 90 9.33 0.76 1.86
CA GLY A 90 8.23 1.71 2.04
C GLY A 90 7.05 1.57 1.07
N GLY A 91 6.96 0.48 0.30
CA GLY A 91 5.91 0.26 -0.70
C GLY A 91 4.49 0.29 -0.12
N THR A 92 3.71 1.32 -0.50
CA THR A 92 2.29 1.48 -0.15
C THR A 92 1.39 0.95 -1.27
N VAL A 93 0.06 0.95 -1.08
CA VAL A 93 -0.89 0.61 -2.15
C VAL A 93 -0.73 1.45 -3.43
N MET A 94 -0.18 2.67 -3.31
CA MET A 94 0.12 3.52 -4.47
C MET A 94 1.22 2.90 -5.35
N ASP A 95 2.05 2.05 -4.79
CA ASP A 95 3.22 1.45 -5.43
C ASP A 95 2.93 0.04 -5.97
N TRP A 96 1.71 -0.46 -5.78
CA TRP A 96 1.27 -1.74 -6.30
C TRP A 96 0.92 -1.62 -7.78
N MET A 97 1.65 -2.35 -8.60
CA MET A 97 1.49 -2.39 -10.06
C MET A 97 0.97 -3.77 -10.51
N PRO A 98 0.31 -3.85 -11.68
CA PRO A 98 0.07 -5.11 -12.35
C PRO A 98 1.35 -5.94 -12.48
N PRO A 99 1.27 -7.28 -12.46
CA PRO A 99 2.44 -8.15 -12.45
C PRO A 99 3.28 -8.06 -13.74
N ASP A 100 2.70 -7.56 -14.82
CA ASP A 100 3.36 -7.32 -16.12
C ASP A 100 3.90 -5.89 -16.28
N PHE A 101 3.76 -5.03 -15.27
CA PHE A 101 4.25 -3.66 -15.29
C PHE A 101 5.78 -3.62 -15.39
N LYS A 102 6.30 -2.79 -16.29
CA LYS A 102 7.74 -2.61 -16.48
C LYS A 102 8.21 -1.23 -15.98
N PRO A 103 9.37 -1.13 -15.32
CA PRO A 103 9.96 0.17 -15.02
C PRO A 103 10.08 1.03 -16.29
N GLY A 104 9.67 2.29 -16.20
CA GLY A 104 9.54 3.19 -17.37
C GLY A 104 8.13 3.28 -17.95
N GLU A 105 7.22 2.39 -17.56
CA GLU A 105 5.81 2.45 -17.99
C GLU A 105 5.00 3.44 -17.16
N THR A 106 3.81 3.74 -17.71
CA THR A 106 2.81 4.59 -17.07
C THR A 106 1.55 3.77 -16.82
N LEU A 107 1.05 3.83 -15.59
CA LEU A 107 -0.17 3.17 -15.18
C LEU A 107 -1.23 4.21 -14.83
N SER A 108 -2.40 4.14 -15.48
CA SER A 108 -3.58 4.93 -15.13
C SER A 108 -4.56 4.06 -14.34
N ARG A 109 -4.85 4.44 -13.09
CA ARG A 109 -5.83 3.76 -12.23
C ARG A 109 -6.96 4.70 -11.87
N ARG A 110 -8.20 4.27 -12.04
CA ARG A 110 -9.37 5.04 -11.63
C ARG A 110 -9.55 4.96 -10.12
N ILE A 111 -9.82 6.09 -9.48
CA ILE A 111 -10.13 6.14 -8.05
C ILE A 111 -11.59 5.75 -7.84
N ARG A 112 -11.86 4.82 -6.91
CA ARG A 112 -13.21 4.37 -6.56
C ARG A 112 -14.08 5.54 -6.13
N GLY A 113 -15.32 5.57 -6.64
CA GLY A 113 -16.28 6.62 -6.33
C GLY A 113 -15.91 8.02 -6.87
N SER A 114 -14.93 8.10 -7.78
CA SER A 114 -14.46 9.36 -8.38
C SER A 114 -14.43 9.25 -9.91
N SER A 115 -14.60 10.38 -10.59
CA SER A 115 -14.34 10.49 -12.03
C SER A 115 -12.85 10.66 -12.36
N VAL A 116 -12.00 10.76 -11.34
CA VAL A 116 -10.56 11.04 -11.47
C VAL A 116 -9.75 9.74 -11.52
N SER A 117 -8.67 9.76 -12.28
CA SER A 117 -7.65 8.71 -12.30
C SER A 117 -6.31 9.22 -11.77
N VAL A 118 -5.55 8.35 -11.13
CA VAL A 118 -4.16 8.58 -10.78
C VAL A 118 -3.29 8.02 -11.90
N LEU A 119 -2.37 8.87 -12.37
CA LEU A 119 -1.31 8.46 -13.28
C LEU A 119 -0.04 8.20 -12.47
N THR A 120 0.42 6.95 -12.45
CA THR A 120 1.71 6.59 -11.86
C THR A 120 2.72 6.41 -12.97
N VAL A 121 3.84 7.13 -12.88
CA VAL A 121 4.94 7.08 -13.84
C VAL A 121 6.16 6.51 -13.14
N SER A 122 6.67 5.38 -13.61
CA SER A 122 7.98 4.88 -13.19
C SER A 122 9.06 5.54 -14.04
N MET A 123 10.08 6.12 -13.42
CA MET A 123 11.16 6.83 -14.14
C MET A 123 12.23 5.87 -14.72
N GLY A 124 11.96 4.56 -14.75
CA GLY A 124 12.92 3.54 -15.17
C GLY A 124 13.70 2.94 -14.00
N PRO A 125 14.56 1.94 -14.26
CA PRO A 125 15.31 1.25 -13.22
C PRO A 125 16.18 2.24 -12.44
N ARG A 126 16.29 2.03 -11.12
CA ARG A 126 17.26 2.79 -10.31
C ARG A 126 18.65 2.57 -10.90
N ALA A 127 19.41 3.66 -11.08
CA ALA A 127 20.81 3.53 -11.46
C ALA A 127 21.51 2.65 -10.41
N THR A 128 22.07 1.52 -10.83
CA THR A 128 22.92 0.69 -9.99
C THR A 128 24.20 1.47 -9.73
N CYS A 129 24.30 2.11 -8.57
CA CYS A 129 25.58 2.60 -8.09
C CYS A 129 26.45 1.37 -7.77
N HIS A 130 27.43 1.10 -8.64
CA HIS A 130 28.52 0.15 -8.38
C HIS A 130 29.52 0.72 -7.39
#